data_AF-A0A2E3FJT0-F1
#
_entry.id   AF-A0A2E3FJT0-F1
#
_cell.length_a   1.000
_cell.length_b   1.000
_cell.length_c   1.000
_cell.angle_alpha   90.00
_cell.angle_beta   90.00
_cell.angle_gamma   90.00
#
_symmetry.space_group_name_H-M   'P 1'
#
loop_
_entity.id
_entity.type
_entity.pdbx_description
1 polymer ?
#
loop_
_entity_poly.entity_id
_entity_poly.type
_entity_poly.pdbx_seq_one_letter_code
_entity_poly.pdbx_strand_id
1 'polypeptide(L)'
;MLEESRQSRSTRGELMPTCRYCLGTFTRDQFIHGNGPRAQVCIRCAVEMKIATEEEIDNLYSEKLRNARLSLVARRYSMFLYIPVLWTFWGMYISSVDPWGLYFLLVLIGLTLFAPAWFFLRSAHFAGNMARLTPEYERPKGH
;
A
#
# COMPACT_ATOMS: atom_id res chain seq x y z
N MET A 1 4.40 -26.48 11.77
CA MET A 1 3.26 -25.80 11.08
C MET A 1 3.63 -24.39 10.58
N LEU A 2 4.88 -24.14 10.17
CA LEU A 2 5.36 -22.84 9.64
C LEU A 2 6.09 -22.99 8.30
N GLU A 3 5.97 -24.15 7.65
CA GLU A 3 6.68 -24.47 6.41
C GLU A 3 5.81 -24.39 5.14
N GLU A 4 4.48 -24.37 5.27
CA GLU A 4 3.57 -24.37 4.12
C GLU A 4 3.18 -22.98 3.60
N SER A 5 3.59 -21.90 4.29
CA SER A 5 3.40 -20.52 3.80
C SER A 5 4.54 -20.02 2.92
N ARG A 6 5.58 -20.85 2.69
CA ARG A 6 6.81 -20.46 1.97
C ARG A 6 6.90 -20.97 0.53
N GLN A 7 5.80 -21.51 -0.01
CA GLN A 7 5.74 -22.09 -1.35
C GLN A 7 5.26 -21.11 -2.45
N SER A 8 5.17 -19.80 -2.17
CA SER A 8 4.86 -18.78 -3.20
C SER A 8 6.08 -18.10 -3.82
N ARG A 9 7.30 -18.59 -3.54
CA ARG A 9 8.49 -18.20 -4.30
C ARG A 9 8.56 -19.05 -5.58
N SER A 10 7.63 -18.78 -6.50
CA SER A 10 7.71 -19.26 -7.88
C SER A 10 8.84 -18.52 -8.60
N THR A 11 10.06 -19.00 -8.40
CA THR A 11 11.21 -18.69 -9.24
C THR A 11 11.60 -19.98 -9.94
N ARG A 12 10.92 -20.29 -11.05
CA ARG A 12 11.34 -21.28 -12.06
C ARG A 12 10.46 -21.17 -13.31
N GLY A 13 10.87 -20.36 -14.29
CA GLY A 13 10.45 -20.51 -15.70
C GLY A 13 8.95 -20.61 -16.01
N GLU A 14 8.08 -19.96 -15.24
CA GLU A 14 6.65 -19.91 -15.53
C GLU A 14 6.42 -18.92 -16.68
N LEU A 15 5.85 -19.40 -17.79
CA LEU A 15 5.19 -18.56 -18.77
C LEU A 15 4.24 -17.63 -18.02
N MET A 16 4.60 -16.34 -17.93
CA MET A 16 3.72 -15.33 -17.36
C MET A 16 2.41 -15.39 -18.14
N PRO A 17 1.26 -15.64 -17.48
CA PRO A 17 0.01 -15.71 -18.19
C PRO A 17 -0.24 -14.36 -18.88
N THR A 18 -0.62 -14.45 -20.15
CA THR A 18 -0.96 -13.29 -20.96
C THR A 18 -2.48 -13.17 -21.00
N CYS A 19 -2.98 -11.96 -20.81
CA CYS A 19 -4.41 -11.71 -20.94
C CYS A 19 -4.85 -11.85 -22.40
N ARG A 20 -5.94 -12.58 -22.65
CA ARG A 20 -6.50 -12.76 -24.00
C ARG A 20 -6.98 -11.46 -24.67
N TYR A 21 -7.40 -10.46 -23.88
CA TYR A 21 -7.99 -9.23 -24.40
C TYR A 21 -7.00 -8.09 -24.50
N CYS A 22 -6.29 -7.77 -23.41
CA CYS A 22 -5.33 -6.67 -23.40
C CYS A 22 -3.91 -7.08 -23.77
N LEU A 23 -3.64 -8.39 -23.96
CA LEU A 23 -2.32 -8.96 -24.28
C LEU A 23 -1.21 -8.59 -23.28
N GLY A 24 -1.56 -8.04 -22.11
CA GLY A 24 -0.63 -7.73 -21.04
C GLY A 24 -0.21 -8.99 -20.29
N THR A 25 1.04 -9.00 -19.83
CA THR A 25 1.59 -10.04 -18.95
C THR A 25 1.47 -9.57 -17.50
N PHE A 26 0.82 -10.38 -16.68
CA PHE A 26 0.66 -10.09 -15.25
C PHE A 26 0.97 -11.34 -14.42
N THR A 27 1.12 -11.15 -13.12
CA THR A 27 1.25 -12.26 -12.17
C THR A 27 -0.08 -13.02 -12.06
N ARG A 28 -0.03 -14.31 -11.72
CA ARG A 28 -1.18 -15.24 -11.72
C ARG A 28 -2.34 -14.80 -10.82
N ASP A 29 -2.07 -14.01 -9.79
CA ASP A 29 -3.04 -13.41 -8.85
C ASP A 29 -3.89 -12.28 -9.48
N GLN A 30 -3.48 -11.76 -10.64
CA GLN A 30 -4.19 -10.72 -11.40
C GLN A 30 -5.13 -11.30 -12.46
N PHE A 31 -5.34 -12.62 -12.45
CA PHE A 31 -6.22 -13.34 -13.38
C PHE A 31 -7.41 -13.92 -12.65
N ILE A 32 -8.59 -13.83 -13.27
CA ILE A 32 -9.80 -14.46 -12.73
C ILE A 32 -9.71 -15.98 -12.83
N HIS A 33 -10.29 -16.68 -11.86
CA HIS A 33 -10.48 -18.12 -11.94
C HIS A 33 -11.73 -18.47 -12.75
N GLY A 34 -11.63 -19.56 -13.52
CA GLY A 34 -12.75 -20.12 -14.25
C GLY A 34 -12.29 -20.85 -15.50
N ASN A 35 -13.21 -21.66 -16.04
CA ASN A 35 -13.02 -22.36 -17.30
C ASN A 35 -13.73 -21.61 -18.45
N GLY A 36 -13.31 -21.87 -19.69
CA GLY A 36 -13.94 -21.31 -20.89
C GLY A 36 -13.72 -19.79 -21.04
N PRO A 37 -14.78 -18.95 -21.09
CA PRO A 37 -14.65 -17.51 -21.34
C PRO A 37 -13.92 -16.75 -20.22
N ARG A 38 -13.77 -17.35 -19.04
CA ARG A 38 -13.00 -16.80 -17.91
C ARG A 38 -11.52 -17.17 -17.94
N ALA A 39 -11.10 -18.09 -18.82
CA ALA A 39 -9.72 -18.56 -18.85
C ALA A 39 -8.77 -17.50 -19.41
N GLN A 40 -7.65 -17.27 -18.73
CA GLN A 40 -6.58 -16.35 -19.16
C GLN A 40 -7.07 -14.90 -19.36
N VAL A 41 -8.00 -14.44 -18.53
CA VAL A 41 -8.50 -13.06 -18.52
C VAL A 41 -8.00 -12.35 -17.27
N CYS A 42 -7.39 -11.17 -17.43
CA CYS A 42 -7.01 -10.36 -16.27
C CYS A 42 -8.24 -9.72 -15.60
N ILE A 43 -8.12 -9.42 -14.31
CA ILE A 43 -9.19 -8.87 -13.48
C ILE A 43 -9.84 -7.62 -14.10
N ARG A 44 -9.05 -6.72 -14.69
CA ARG A 44 -9.58 -5.50 -15.32
C ARG A 44 -10.43 -5.79 -16.56
N CYS A 45 -9.93 -6.61 -17.48
CA CYS A 45 -10.70 -6.99 -18.67
C CYS A 45 -11.96 -7.80 -18.31
N ALA A 46 -11.92 -8.58 -17.23
CA ALA A 46 -13.08 -9.32 -16.75
C ALA A 46 -14.24 -8.39 -16.35
N VAL A 47 -13.93 -7.26 -15.70
CA VAL A 47 -14.92 -6.24 -15.31
C VAL A 47 -15.38 -5.42 -16.51
N GLU A 48 -14.44 -4.93 -17.33
CA GLU A 48 -14.76 -4.14 -18.52
C GLU A 48 -15.68 -4.88 -19.49
N MET A 49 -15.46 -6.20 -19.65
CA MET A 49 -16.26 -7.05 -20.52
C MET A 49 -17.48 -7.67 -19.84
N LYS A 50 -17.79 -7.30 -18.59
CA LYS A 50 -18.90 -7.85 -17.78
C LYS A 50 -18.88 -9.38 -17.66
N ILE A 51 -17.69 -9.97 -17.71
CA ILE A 51 -17.48 -11.40 -17.47
C ILE A 51 -17.63 -11.66 -15.97
N ALA A 52 -17.11 -10.75 -15.13
CA ALA A 52 -17.21 -10.79 -13.67
C ALA A 52 -17.71 -9.43 -13.14
N THR A 53 -18.36 -9.43 -11.98
CA THR A 53 -18.76 -8.19 -11.30
C THR A 53 -17.62 -7.67 -10.41
N GLU A 54 -17.61 -6.36 -10.12
CA GLU A 54 -16.62 -5.77 -9.20
C GLU A 54 -16.68 -6.39 -7.80
N GLU A 55 -17.84 -6.91 -7.40
CA GLU A 55 -18.06 -7.57 -6.09
C GLU A 55 -17.50 -8.99 -6.04
N GLU A 56 -17.34 -9.65 -7.19
CA GLU A 56 -16.78 -11.01 -7.28
C GLU A 56 -15.24 -10.98 -7.24
N ILE A 57 -14.62 -9.81 -7.44
CA ILE A 57 -13.17 -9.66 -7.54
C ILE A 57 -12.65 -8.67 -6.50
N ASP A 58 -12.42 -9.18 -5.29
CA ASP A 58 -11.85 -8.41 -4.17
C ASP A 58 -10.47 -7.81 -4.45
N ASN A 59 -9.70 -8.41 -5.38
CA ASN A 59 -8.37 -7.94 -5.79
C ASN A 59 -8.42 -6.93 -6.96
N LEU A 60 -9.60 -6.45 -7.37
CA LEU A 60 -9.70 -5.39 -8.36
C LEU A 60 -9.12 -4.10 -7.80
N TYR A 61 -8.12 -3.54 -8.50
CA TYR A 61 -7.50 -2.28 -8.11
C TYR A 61 -8.44 -1.09 -8.38
N SER A 62 -9.44 -0.92 -7.52
CA SER A 62 -10.41 0.17 -7.61
C SER A 62 -9.82 1.51 -7.17
N GLU A 63 -10.35 2.60 -7.71
CA GLU A 63 -10.03 3.97 -7.30
C GLU A 63 -10.21 4.17 -5.78
N LYS A 64 -11.22 3.51 -5.20
CA LYS A 64 -11.48 3.52 -3.75
C LYS A 64 -10.34 2.88 -2.97
N LEU A 65 -9.86 1.70 -3.37
CA LEU A 65 -8.74 1.02 -2.73
C LEU A 65 -7.43 1.80 -2.89
N ARG A 66 -7.20 2.39 -4.07
CA ARG A 66 -6.04 3.27 -4.30
C ARG A 66 -6.04 4.45 -3.34
N ASN A 67 -7.16 5.16 -3.23
CA ASN A 67 -7.28 6.31 -2.35
C ASN A 67 -7.18 5.90 -0.87
N ALA A 68 -7.72 4.75 -0.48
CA ALA A 68 -7.57 4.20 0.87
C ALA A 68 -6.10 3.93 1.22
N ARG A 69 -5.35 3.24 0.35
CA ARG A 69 -3.91 2.99 0.53
C ARG A 69 -3.11 4.28 0.59
N LEU A 70 -3.38 5.22 -0.34
CA LEU A 70 -2.73 6.52 -0.36
C LEU A 70 -2.97 7.29 0.94
N SER A 71 -4.21 7.30 1.44
CA SER A 71 -4.56 8.02 2.68
C SER A 71 -3.85 7.47 3.91
N LEU A 72 -3.64 6.15 3.99
CA LEU A 72 -2.88 5.52 5.07
C LEU A 72 -1.39 5.87 5.00
N VAL A 73 -0.81 5.84 3.81
CA VAL A 73 0.60 6.22 3.59
C VAL A 73 0.78 7.71 3.88
N ALA A 74 -0.10 8.57 3.36
CA ALA A 74 -0.05 10.00 3.59
C ALA A 74 -0.10 10.35 5.08
N ARG A 75 -0.98 9.73 5.87
CA ARG A 75 -1.04 9.92 7.33
C ARG A 75 0.23 9.45 8.06
N ARG A 76 0.90 8.43 7.53
CA ARG A 76 2.12 7.89 8.13
C ARG A 76 3.34 8.79 7.86
N TYR A 77 3.44 9.32 6.65
CA TYR A 77 4.59 10.14 6.23
C TYR A 77 4.37 11.65 6.38
N SER A 78 3.15 12.12 6.66
CA SER A 78 2.86 13.54 6.86
C SER A 78 3.71 14.17 7.95
N MET A 79 3.99 13.45 9.03
CA MET A 79 4.86 13.91 10.12
C MET A 79 6.25 14.33 9.61
N PHE A 80 6.84 13.56 8.69
CA PHE A 80 8.14 13.87 8.10
C PHE A 80 8.09 14.99 7.06
N LEU A 81 6.90 15.31 6.52
CA LEU A 81 6.72 16.48 5.66
C LEU A 81 6.65 17.77 6.49
N TYR A 82 5.98 17.75 7.64
CA TYR A 82 5.82 18.94 8.47
C TYR A 82 7.10 19.32 9.23
N ILE A 83 7.86 18.35 9.75
CA ILE A 83 9.11 18.62 10.49
C ILE A 83 10.08 19.57 9.76
N PRO A 84 10.51 19.29 8.51
CA PRO A 84 11.42 20.18 7.80
C PRO A 84 10.80 21.56 7.54
N VAL A 85 9.49 21.63 7.27
CA VAL A 85 8.78 22.91 7.11
C VAL A 85 8.84 23.74 8.40
N LEU A 86 8.63 23.11 9.57
CA LEU A 86 8.76 23.79 10.87
C LEU A 86 10.21 24.25 11.13
N TRP A 87 11.21 23.45 10.73
CA TRP A 87 12.62 23.86 10.79
C TRP A 87 12.93 25.08 9.93
N THR A 88 12.44 25.10 8.69
CA THR A 88 12.60 26.26 7.81
C THR A 88 11.90 27.49 8.39
N PHE A 89 10.66 27.33 8.88
CA PHE A 89 9.89 28.43 9.46
C PHE A 89 10.56 29.01 10.70
N TRP A 90 11.05 28.16 11.61
CA TRP A 90 11.78 28.61 12.79
C TRP A 90 13.06 29.37 12.40
N GLY A 91 13.84 28.83 11.47
CA GLY A 91 15.09 29.45 11.02
C GLY A 91 14.89 30.82 10.39
N MET A 92 13.84 30.98 9.58
CA MET A 92 13.55 32.23 8.87
C MET A 92 12.93 33.32 9.74
N TYR A 93 12.05 32.98 10.68
CA TYR A 93 11.19 33.96 11.35
C TYR A 93 11.35 34.04 12.88
N ILE A 94 11.64 32.93 13.56
CA ILE A 94 11.55 32.85 15.03
C ILE A 94 12.94 32.88 15.69
N SER A 95 13.99 32.55 14.94
CA SER A 95 15.36 32.44 15.44
C SER A 95 15.92 33.73 16.08
N SER A 96 15.45 34.91 15.69
CA SER A 96 15.94 36.21 16.17
C SER A 96 15.16 36.79 17.35
N VAL A 97 14.09 36.13 17.80
CA VAL A 97 13.20 36.65 18.86
C VAL A 97 13.58 36.04 20.20
N ASP A 98 14.32 36.77 21.03
CA ASP A 98 14.60 36.33 22.41
C ASP A 98 13.39 36.54 23.33
N PRO A 99 13.07 35.59 24.24
CA PRO A 99 13.65 34.25 24.44
C PRO A 99 12.94 33.14 23.62
N TRP A 100 11.94 33.49 22.81
CA TRP A 100 11.06 32.55 22.11
C TRP A 100 11.80 31.64 21.11
N GLY A 101 12.85 32.14 20.46
CA GLY A 101 13.72 31.38 19.58
C GLY A 101 14.25 30.12 20.25
N LEU A 102 14.76 30.25 21.48
CA LEU A 102 15.33 29.14 22.25
C LEU A 102 14.26 28.15 22.72
N TYR A 103 13.11 28.63 23.21
CA TYR A 103 12.01 27.75 23.63
C TYR A 103 11.47 26.92 22.46
N PHE A 104 11.22 27.55 21.31
CA PHE A 104 10.76 26.83 20.11
C PHE A 104 11.81 25.84 19.59
N LEU A 105 13.10 26.17 19.69
CA LEU A 105 14.18 25.27 19.30
C LEU A 105 14.16 23.97 20.12
N LEU A 106 14.02 24.08 21.45
CA LEU A 106 13.94 22.91 22.33
C LEU A 106 12.73 22.02 22.00
N VAL A 107 11.57 22.63 21.75
CA VAL A 107 10.35 21.92 21.34
C VAL A 107 10.57 21.23 19.98
N LEU A 108 11.18 21.92 19.03
CA LEU A 108 11.40 21.40 17.68
C LEU A 108 12.38 20.20 17.68
N ILE A 109 13.43 20.26 18.50
CA ILE A 109 14.33 19.14 18.75
C ILE A 109 13.56 17.97 19.38
N GLY A 110 12.76 18.24 20.42
CA GLY A 110 11.93 17.22 21.06
C GLY A 110 10.98 16.53 20.07
N LEU A 111 10.29 17.29 19.22
CA LEU A 111 9.38 16.77 18.20
C LEU A 111 10.13 15.97 17.13
N THR A 112 11.33 16.42 16.73
CA THR A 112 12.19 15.73 15.76
C THR A 112 12.67 14.37 16.29
N LEU A 113 12.97 14.27 17.59
CA LEU A 113 13.36 13.01 18.25
C LEU A 113 12.15 12.10 18.52
N PHE A 114 11.01 12.69 18.86
CA PHE A 114 9.78 11.95 19.14
C PHE A 114 9.20 11.29 17.89
N ALA A 115 9.27 11.96 16.73
CA ALA A 115 8.72 11.47 15.47
C ALA A 115 9.21 10.06 15.05
N PRO A 116 10.53 9.75 15.00
CA PRO A 116 11.00 8.41 14.67
C PRO A 116 10.61 7.38 15.72
N ALA A 117 10.66 7.72 17.02
CA ALA A 117 10.24 6.80 18.08
C ALA A 117 8.77 6.38 17.92
N TRP A 118 7.89 7.37 17.68
CA TRP A 118 6.47 7.12 17.41
C TRP A 118 6.23 6.34 16.11
N PHE A 119 7.04 6.59 15.08
CA PHE A 119 6.95 5.89 13.80
C PHE A 119 7.21 4.39 13.94
N PHE A 120 8.20 3.99 14.75
CA PHE A 120 8.48 2.58 15.01
C PHE A 120 7.38 1.93 15.85
N LEU A 121 6.89 2.59 16.91
CA LEU A 121 5.80 2.09 17.75
C LEU A 121 4.52 1.81 16.96
N ARG A 122 4.18 2.66 15.98
CA ARG A 122 2.97 2.49 15.14
C ARG A 122 3.18 1.62 13.90
N SER A 123 4.35 1.03 13.71
CA SER A 123 4.65 0.22 12.53
C SER A 123 3.74 -1.00 12.40
N ALA A 124 3.46 -1.70 13.51
CA ALA A 124 2.59 -2.88 13.55
C ALA A 124 1.12 -2.54 13.21
N HIS A 125 0.60 -1.43 13.75
CA HIS A 125 -0.76 -0.98 13.45
C HIS A 125 -0.94 -0.61 11.97
N PHE A 126 0.08 0.00 11.35
CA PHE A 126 0.07 0.27 9.91
C PHE A 126 0.10 -1.01 9.08
N ALA A 127 0.92 -1.99 9.45
CA ALA A 127 0.98 -3.28 8.76
C ALA A 127 -0.39 -3.99 8.78
N GLY A 128 -1.08 -3.97 9.93
CA GLY A 128 -2.43 -4.52 10.06
C GLY A 128 -3.46 -3.80 9.18
N ASN A 129 -3.45 -2.47 9.15
CA ASN A 129 -4.35 -1.69 8.29
C ASN A 129 -4.09 -1.94 6.80
N MET A 130 -2.83 -2.13 6.41
CA MET A 130 -2.49 -2.43 5.03
C MET A 130 -2.91 -3.84 4.63
N ALA A 131 -2.68 -4.83 5.48
CA ALA A 131 -3.13 -6.21 5.29
C ALA A 131 -4.65 -6.29 5.09
N ARG A 132 -5.42 -5.48 5.83
CA ARG A 132 -6.88 -5.40 5.66
C ARG A 132 -7.32 -4.84 4.30
N LEU A 133 -6.51 -3.98 3.66
CA LEU A 133 -6.79 -3.37 2.34
C LEU A 133 -6.17 -4.15 1.18
N THR A 134 -5.43 -5.21 1.47
CA THR A 134 -4.84 -6.14 0.50
C THR A 134 -5.26 -7.56 0.90
N PRO A 135 -6.57 -7.89 0.83
CA PRO A 135 -6.96 -9.28 1.03
C PRO A 135 -6.19 -10.14 0.01
N GLU A 136 -5.56 -11.20 0.50
CA GLU A 136 -4.92 -12.15 -0.39
C GLU A 136 -5.98 -12.70 -1.33
N TYR A 137 -5.62 -12.79 -2.61
CA TYR A 137 -6.46 -13.43 -3.61
C TYR A 137 -6.67 -14.89 -3.21
N GLU A 138 -7.83 -15.18 -2.62
CA GLU A 138 -8.12 -16.50 -2.04
C GLU A 138 -8.38 -17.49 -3.18
N ARG A 139 -7.42 -18.37 -3.42
CA ARG A 139 -7.56 -19.43 -4.42
C ARG A 139 -8.63 -20.42 -3.92
N PRO A 140 -9.71 -20.68 -4.66
CA PRO A 140 -10.71 -21.66 -4.26
C PRO A 140 -10.06 -23.03 -4.06
N LYS A 141 -10.40 -23.70 -2.94
CA LYS A 141 -9.83 -25.00 -2.58
C LYS A 141 -10.19 -26.03 -3.65
N GLY A 142 -9.18 -26.66 -4.26
CA GLY A 142 -9.37 -27.78 -5.20
C GLY A 142 -9.11 -27.48 -6.68
N HIS A 143 -8.41 -26.39 -7.03
CA HIS A 143 -7.97 -26.06 -8.40
C HIS A 143 -6.47 -25.76 -8.53
#